data_AF-A0A9P6V164-F1
#
_entry.id   AF-A0A9P6V164-F1
#
_cell.length_a   1.000
_cell.length_b   1.000
_cell.length_c   1.000
_cell.angle_alpha   90.00
_cell.angle_beta   90.00
_cell.angle_gamma   90.00
#
_symmetry.space_group_name_H-M   'P 1'
#
loop_
_entity.id
_entity.type
_entity.pdbx_description
1 polymer ?
#
loop_
_entity_poly.entity_id
_entity_poly.type
_entity_poly.pdbx_seq_one_letter_code
_entity_poly.pdbx_strand_id
1 'polypeptide(L)' 'MCEETRHFPIELSDGKTRTLGDLYDLTPKELISKVMLEEKVFETWHHGRAVLLGDACHKLNPSGGH' A
#
# COMPACT_ATOMS: atom_id res chain seq x y z
N MET A 1 -9.56 11.20 0.58
CA MET A 1 -9.09 9.80 0.54
C MET A 1 -10.26 8.84 0.60
N CYS A 2 -10.86 8.52 1.76
CA CYS A 2 -11.92 7.49 1.82
C CYS A 2 -13.09 7.74 0.84
N GLU A 3 -13.57 8.99 0.73
CA GLU A 3 -14.65 9.34 -0.23
C GLU A 3 -14.20 9.24 -1.71
N GLU A 4 -12.96 9.62 -2.00
CA GLU A 4 -12.40 9.62 -3.37
C GLU A 4 -12.18 8.19 -3.88
N THR A 5 -11.82 7.27 -2.98
CA THR A 5 -11.45 5.89 -3.30
C THR A 5 -12.56 4.89 -3.00
N ARG A 6 -13.70 5.35 -2.47
CA ARG A 6 -14.80 4.50 -1.99
C ARG A 6 -15.29 3.49 -3.03
N HIS A 7 -15.36 3.91 -4.28
CA HIS A 7 -15.92 3.12 -5.38
C HIS A 7 -14.90 2.21 -6.07
N PHE A 8 -13.63 2.20 -5.62
CA PHE A 8 -12.64 1.32 -6.21
C PHE A 8 -12.96 -0.14 -5.92
N PRO A 9 -13.01 -0.99 -6.96
CA PRO A 9 -13.30 -2.40 -6.79
C PRO A 9 -12.15 -3.08 -6.04
N ILE A 10 -12.50 -4.02 -5.15
CA ILE A 10 -11.56 -4.93 -4.53
C ILE A 10 -11.92 -6.36 -4.92
N GLU A 11 -10.90 -7.11 -5.34
CA GLU A 11 -11.03 -8.52 -5.69
C GLU A 11 -10.84 -9.36 -4.44
N LEU A 12 -11.93 -9.96 -3.95
CA LEU A 12 -11.91 -10.93 -2.85
C LEU A 12 -12.25 -12.32 -3.39
N SER A 13 -11.76 -13.37 -2.70
CA SER A 13 -11.94 -14.76 -3.12
C SER A 13 -13.37 -15.30 -2.98
N ASP A 14 -14.34 -14.47 -2.58
CA ASP A 14 -15.74 -14.88 -2.35
C ASP A 14 -16.64 -14.73 -3.59
N GLY A 15 -16.07 -14.29 -4.72
CA GLY A 15 -16.78 -14.13 -5.99
C GLY A 15 -17.79 -12.98 -6.02
N LYS A 16 -17.81 -12.13 -5.00
CA LYS A 16 -18.68 -10.95 -4.94
C LYS A 16 -17.89 -9.70 -5.29
N THR A 17 -18.48 -8.83 -6.10
CA THR A 17 -17.94 -7.48 -6.29
C THR A 17 -18.04 -6.71 -4.98
N ARG A 18 -16.90 -6.25 -4.49
CA ARG A 18 -16.77 -5.40 -3.30
C ARG A 18 -16.00 -4.14 -3.68
N THR A 19 -16.09 -3.13 -2.84
CA THR A 19 -15.38 -1.87 -2.99
C THR A 19 -14.58 -1.54 -1.74
N LEU A 20 -13.61 -0.62 -1.85
CA LEU A 20 -12.94 -0.07 -0.67
C LEU A 20 -13.93 0.57 0.31
N GLY A 21 -15.07 1.09 -0.17
CA GLY A 21 -16.15 1.61 0.66
C GLY A 21 -16.73 0.59 1.64
N ASP A 22 -16.89 -0.67 1.20
CA ASP A 22 -17.36 -1.75 2.07
C ASP A 22 -16.38 -1.99 3.24
N LEU A 23 -15.07 -1.85 3.00
CA LEU A 23 -14.05 -1.95 4.06
C LEU A 23 -14.07 -0.73 4.99
N TYR A 24 -14.24 0.48 4.43
CA TYR A 24 -14.29 1.71 5.23
C TYR A 24 -15.46 1.72 6.21
N ASP A 25 -16.63 1.22 5.80
CA ASP A 25 -17.82 1.18 6.66
C ASP A 25 -17.67 0.20 7.84
N LEU A 26 -16.85 -0.84 7.67
CA LEU A 26 -16.55 -1.84 8.70
C LEU A 26 -15.38 -1.43 9.61
N THR A 27 -14.65 -0.37 9.27
CA THR A 27 -13.46 0.05 10.00
C THR A 27 -13.77 1.27 10.88
N PRO A 28 -13.47 1.25 12.19
CA PRO A 28 -13.57 2.45 13.03
C PRO A 28 -12.76 3.61 12.42
N LYS A 29 -13.40 4.77 12.24
CA LYS A 29 -12.85 5.88 11.43
C LYS A 29 -11.50 6.39 11.95
N GLU A 30 -11.30 6.35 13.25
CA GLU A 30 -10.08 6.72 13.95
C GLU A 30 -8.89 5.79 13.68
N LEU A 31 -9.14 4.59 13.15
CA LEU A 31 -8.10 3.61 12.80
C LEU A 31 -7.71 3.67 11.32
N ILE A 32 -8.41 4.46 10.50
CA ILE A 32 -8.08 4.62 9.09
C ILE A 32 -6.96 5.65 8.94
N SER A 33 -5.79 5.20 8.45
CA SER A 33 -4.66 6.08 8.19
C SER A 33 -4.35 6.16 6.69
N LYS A 34 -4.01 7.36 6.22
CA LYS A 34 -3.44 7.59 4.90
C LYS A 34 -1.94 7.78 5.07
N VAL A 35 -1.14 6.83 4.59
CA VAL A 35 0.32 6.95 4.57
C VAL A 35 0.75 7.33 3.15
N MET A 36 1.27 8.54 2.99
CA MET A 36 1.90 8.97 1.74
C MET A 36 3.38 8.63 1.81
N LEU A 37 3.82 7.66 1.00
CA LEU A 37 5.24 7.32 0.87
C LEU A 37 5.79 7.95 -0.41
N GLU A 38 6.90 8.66 -0.29
CA GLU A 38 7.68 9.11 -1.43
C GLU A 38 8.33 7.89 -2.13
N GLU A 39 8.32 7.87 -3.46
CA GLU A 39 9.09 6.87 -4.20
C GLU A 39 10.58 7.15 -4.05
N LYS A 40 11.34 6.14 -3.64
CA LYS A 40 12.76 6.29 -3.36
C LYS A 40 13.49 4.99 -3.63
N VAL A 41 14.65 5.10 -4.28
CA VAL A 41 15.60 4.00 -4.46
C VAL A 41 16.97 4.51 -4.07
N PHE A 42 17.65 3.81 -3.17
CA PHE A 42 19.04 4.15 -2.81
C PHE A 42 20.01 3.68 -3.89
N GLU A 43 21.12 4.39 -4.08
CA GLU A 43 22.13 4.03 -5.07
C GLU A 43 22.98 2.81 -4.64
N THR A 44 23.32 2.71 -3.35
CA THR A 44 24.13 1.62 -2.78
C THR A 44 23.35 0.86 -1.73
N TRP A 45 23.29 -0.47 -1.87
CA TRP A 45 22.48 -1.36 -1.02
C TRP A 45 23.32 -2.25 -0.09
N HIS A 46 24.62 -2.01 0.04
CA HIS A 46 25.49 -2.83 0.88
C HIS A 46 26.64 -2.01 1.49
N HIS A 47 27.12 -2.45 2.65
CA HIS A 47 28.34 -1.95 3.26
C HIS A 47 29.01 -3.04 4.10
N GLY A 48 30.25 -3.42 3.76
CA GLY A 48 30.96 -4.51 4.41
C GLY A 48 30.19 -5.83 4.33
N ARG A 49 29.67 -6.30 5.47
CA ARG A 49 28.87 -7.54 5.59
C ARG A 49 27.36 -7.28 5.78
N ALA A 50 26.91 -6.03 5.67
CA ALA A 50 25.51 -5.65 5.78
C ALA A 50 24.92 -5.35 4.40
N VAL A 51 23.67 -5.74 4.18
CA VAL A 51 22.90 -5.50 2.95
C VAL A 51 21.51 -4.95 3.28
N LEU A 52 20.96 -4.16 2.37
CA LEU A 52 19.58 -3.67 2.40
C LEU A 52 18.73 -4.53 1.47
N LEU A 53 17.52 -4.86 1.91
CA LEU A 53 16.56 -5.66 1.14
C LEU A 53 15.14 -5.12 1.35
N GLY A 54 14.31 -5.24 0.32
CA GLY A 54 12.91 -4.80 0.32
C GLY A 54 12.76 -3.31 0.62
N ASP A 55 11.81 -3.00 1.49
CA ASP A 55 11.47 -1.64 1.92
C ASP A 55 12.64 -0.83 2.51
N ALA A 56 13.74 -1.49 2.90
CA ALA A 56 14.94 -0.82 3.38
C ALA A 56 15.77 -0.17 2.26
N CYS A 57 15.70 -0.69 1.02
CA CYS A 57 16.45 -0.15 -0.12
C CYS A 57 15.58 0.52 -1.18
N HIS A 58 14.28 0.21 -1.24
CA HIS A 58 13.36 0.81 -2.18
C HIS A 58 11.95 1.02 -1.60
N LYS A 59 11.33 2.14 -1.98
CA LYS A 59 9.90 2.42 -1.83
C LYS A 59 9.37 2.70 -3.22
N LEU A 60 8.53 1.80 -3.71
CA LEU A 60 7.95 1.88 -5.05
C LEU A 60 6.43 1.96 -4.91
N ASN A 61 5.79 2.63 -5.86
CA ASN A 61 4.33 2.63 -5.92
C ASN A 61 3.84 1.17 -6.11
N PRO A 62 3.02 0.64 -5.18
CA PRO A 62 2.58 -0.75 -5.25
C PRO A 62 1.71 -1.05 -6.49
N SER A 63 1.20 -0.02 -7.17
CA SER A 63 0.41 -0.17 -8.40
C SER A 63 1.22 -0.77 -9.56
N GLY A 64 2.57 -0.72 -9.51
CA GLY A 64 3.42 -1.29 -10.54
C GLY A 64 3.65 -2.81 -10.41
N GLY A 65 3.35 -3.41 -9.26
CA GLY A 65 3.57 -4.85 -9.02
C GLY A 65 5.05 -5.29 -9.14
N HIS A 66 5.99 -4.39 -8.83
CA HIS A 66 7.44 -4.61 -8.91
C HIS A 66 8.02 -5.26 -7.66
#